data_AF-A0A7Y1XQ92-F1
#
_entry.id   AF-A0A7Y1XQ92-F1
#
_cell.length_a   1.000
_cell.length_b   1.000
_cell.length_c   1.000
_cell.angle_alpha   90.00
_cell.angle_beta   90.00
_cell.angle_gamma   90.00
#
_symmetry.space_group_name_H-M   'P 1'
#
loop_
_entity.id
_entity.type
_entity.pdbx_description
1 polymer ?
#
loop_
_entity_poly.entity_id
_entity_poly.type
_entity_poly.pdbx_seq_one_letter_code
_entity_poly.pdbx_strand_id
1 'polypeptide(L)' 'MAQKFIFCMKWGTLYGPEYVNRLYAMVQRNLSYDFKMVCFTDDENGITD' A
#
# COMPACT_ATOMS: atom_id res chain seq x y z
N MET A 1 16.21 4.93 -15.52
CA MET A 1 16.11 4.12 -14.28
C MET A 1 14.82 3.29 -14.35
N ALA A 2 14.84 2.05 -13.87
CA ALA A 2 13.64 1.21 -13.83
C ALA A 2 12.71 1.67 -12.70
N GLN A 3 11.41 1.74 -12.97
CA GLN A 3 10.40 2.04 -11.95
C GLN A 3 10.26 0.86 -11.00
N LYS A 4 10.24 1.13 -9.69
CA LYS A 4 10.11 0.13 -8.64
C LYS A 4 8.68 0.11 -8.13
N PHE A 5 8.09 -1.08 -8.06
CA PHE A 5 6.72 -1.28 -7.63
C PHE A 5 6.68 -2.10 -6.35
N ILE A 6 5.74 -1.75 -5.48
CA ILE A 6 5.37 -2.53 -4.31
C ILE A 6 3.89 -2.87 -4.43
N PHE A 7 3.60 -4.16 -4.38
CA PHE A 7 2.24 -4.66 -4.52
C PHE A 7 1.73 -5.17 -3.17
N CYS A 8 0.50 -4.79 -2.81
CA CYS A 8 -0.26 -5.39 -1.71
C CYS A 8 -1.62 -5.89 -2.17
N MET A 9 -2.29 -6.63 -1.30
CA MET A 9 -3.66 -7.08 -1.50
C MET A 9 -4.46 -6.86 -0.22
N LYS A 10 -5.61 -6.20 -0.35
CA LYS A 10 -6.67 -6.12 0.67
C LYS A 10 -7.91 -6.75 0.07
N TRP A 11 -8.42 -7.84 0.65
CA TRP A 11 -9.65 -8.46 0.16
C TRP A 11 -10.57 -8.83 1.32
N GLY A 12 -11.86 -8.49 1.21
CA GLY A 12 -12.83 -8.67 2.28
C GLY A 12 -12.59 -7.76 3.48
N THR A 13 -13.07 -8.17 4.65
CA THR A 13 -13.22 -7.29 5.83
C THR A 13 -12.35 -7.67 7.03
N LEU A 14 -11.56 -8.75 6.94
CA LEU A 14 -10.72 -9.20 8.06
C LEU A 14 -9.64 -8.17 8.41
N TYR A 15 -9.07 -7.52 7.40
CA TYR A 15 -8.06 -6.47 7.56
C TYR A 15 -8.59 -5.17 6.97
N GLY A 16 -8.80 -4.18 7.84
CA GLY A 16 -9.30 -2.86 7.46
C GLY A 16 -8.28 -2.05 6.65
N PRO A 17 -8.72 -0.91 6.06
CA PRO A 17 -7.86 -0.04 5.25
C PRO A 17 -6.66 0.53 6.02
N GLU A 18 -6.74 0.63 7.35
CA GLU A 18 -5.64 1.11 8.20
C GLU A 18 -4.37 0.25 8.10
N TYR A 19 -4.50 -1.03 7.74
CA TYR A 19 -3.36 -1.90 7.50
C TYR A 19 -2.61 -1.51 6.22
N VAL A 20 -3.34 -1.13 5.17
CA VAL A 20 -2.76 -0.66 3.90
C VAL A 20 -2.03 0.65 4.14
N ASN A 21 -2.66 1.60 4.83
CA ASN A 21 -2.09 2.92 5.12
C ASN A 21 -0.83 2.81 6.00
N ARG A 22 -0.86 1.93 7.02
CA ARG A 22 0.33 1.64 7.84
C ARG A 22 1.45 1.01 7.01
N LEU A 23 1.14 0.08 6.12
CA LEU A 23 2.12 -0.55 5.24
C LEU A 23 2.79 0.49 4.34
N TYR A 24 2.02 1.38 3.70
CA TYR A 24 2.54 2.48 2.90
C TYR A 24 3.50 3.36 3.72
N ALA A 25 3.07 3.84 4.89
CA ALA A 25 3.90 4.68 5.76
C ALA A 25 5.19 3.99 6.24
N MET A 26 5.15 2.67 6.48
CA MET A 26 6.34 1.88 6.82
C MET A 26 7.30 1.76 5.64
N VAL A 27 6.78 1.49 4.44
CA VAL A 27 7.59 1.41 3.22
C VAL A 27 8.24 2.75 2.92
N GLN A 28 7.48 3.84 2.93
CA GLN A 28 7.97 5.20 2.68
C GLN A 28 9.08 5.61 3.66
N ARG A 29 8.93 5.26 4.94
CA ARG A 29 9.93 5.60 5.97
C ARG A 29 11.24 4.84 5.82
N ASN A 30 11.22 3.62 5.26
CA ASN A 30 12.39 2.72 5.28
C ASN A 30 13.05 2.52 3.92
N LEU A 31 12.42 2.94 2.82
CA LEU A 31 13.06 2.92 1.51
C LEU A 31 13.77 4.24 1.24
N SER A 32 15.00 4.14 0.73
CA SER A 32 15.82 5.29 0.33
C SER A 32 15.62 5.69 -1.14
N TYR A 33 14.64 5.11 -1.81
CA TYR A 33 14.41 5.30 -3.24
C TYR A 33 12.92 5.43 -3.54
N ASP A 34 12.62 6.12 -4.64
CA ASP A 34 11.25 6.29 -5.11
C ASP A 34 10.63 4.94 -5.53
N PHE A 35 9.36 4.77 -5.17
CA PHE A 35 8.56 3.61 -5.50
C PHE A 35 7.13 4.04 -5.86
N LYS A 36 6.42 3.17 -6.57
CA LYS A 36 4.97 3.23 -6.71
C LYS A 36 4.35 2.08 -5.94
N MET A 37 3.38 2.37 -5.09
CA MET A 37 2.60 1.35 -4.41
C MET A 37 1.30 1.10 -5.17
N VAL A 38 0.91 -0.16 -5.28
CA VAL A 38 -0.38 -0.58 -5.85
C VAL A 38 -0.99 -1.60 -4.91
N CYS A 39 -2.19 -1.34 -4.42
CA CYS A 39 -2.97 -2.32 -3.67
C CYS A 39 -4.12 -2.84 -4.51
N PHE A 40 -4.17 -4.16 -4.69
CA PHE A 40 -5.33 -4.81 -5.27
C PHE A 40 -6.39 -4.97 -4.19
N THR A 41 -7.58 -4.40 -4.41
CA THR A 41 -8.66 -4.49 -3.44
C THR A 41 -10.05 -4.58 -4.06
N ASP A 42 -10.96 -5.22 -3.34
CA ASP A 42 -12.39 -5.27 -3.61
C ASP A 42 -13.15 -4.05 -3.07
N ASP A 43 -12.51 -3.27 -2.18
CA ASP A 43 -13.09 -2.07 -1.56
C ASP A 43 -11.99 -1.09 -1.14
N GLU A 44 -11.98 0.10 -1.75
CA GLU A 44 -10.97 1.14 -1.53
C GLU A 44 -11.31 2.11 -0.39
N ASN A 45 -12.49 1.99 0.21
CA ASN A 45 -12.94 2.94 1.24
C ASN A 45 -11.95 3.00 2.41
N GLY A 46 -11.51 4.22 2.74
CA GLY A 46 -10.59 4.50 3.84
C GLY A 46 -9.10 4.26 3.54
N ILE A 47 -8.75 3.78 2.36
CA ILE A 47 -7.35 3.77 1.89
C ILE A 47 -6.97 5.22 1.54
N THR A 48 -5.84 5.68 2.07
CA THR A 48 -5.34 7.05 1.89
C THR A 48 -3.93 7.02 1.31
N ASP A 49 -3.63 7.96 0.41
CA ASP A 49 -2.28 8.23 -0.12
C ASP A 49 -1.53 9.24 0.78
#